data_AF-A0LED2-F1
#
_entry.id   AF-A0LED2-F1
#
_cell.length_a   1.000
_cell.length_b   1.000
_cell.length_c   1.000
_cell.angle_alpha   90.00
_cell.angle_beta   90.00
_cell.angle_gamma   90.00
#
_symmetry.space_group_name_H-M   'P 1'
#
loop_
_entity.id
_entity.type
_entity.pdbx_description
1 polymer ?
#
loop_
_entity_poly.entity_id
_entity_poly.type
_entity_poly.pdbx_seq_one_letter_code
_entity_poly.pdbx_strand_id
1 'polypeptide(L)'
;MFTAGLCAPGLEGMPAEESLEHIRKNVVESCIGVTAADYCVADTATLVMKTRPGQPRMLSLVPSVHIAVITLDQILADLRELYAFLRWEAREREDEGLTNCLTMVTGPSKTADIELSMVHGAHGPRELHIVVIIGPAASTAN
;
A
#
# COMPACT_ATOMS: atom_id res chain seq x y z
N MET A 1 -11.75 -9.43 0.68
CA MET A 1 -10.80 -8.51 1.34
C MET A 1 -9.50 -9.27 1.55
N PHE A 2 -8.55 -9.18 0.61
CA PHE A 2 -7.23 -9.80 0.77
C PHE A 2 -6.43 -8.99 1.79
N THR A 3 -6.62 -9.28 3.08
CA THR A 3 -5.68 -8.86 4.12
C THR A 3 -4.44 -9.75 4.03
N ALA A 4 -3.61 -9.55 3.01
CA ALA A 4 -2.21 -9.95 3.06
C ALA A 4 -1.46 -8.94 3.95
N GLY A 5 -1.97 -8.73 5.15
CA GLY A 5 -1.36 -7.90 6.16
C GLY A 5 -0.46 -8.80 6.99
N LEU A 6 0.85 -8.60 6.89
CA LEU A 6 1.92 -9.23 7.67
C LEU A 6 1.49 -10.39 8.59
N CYS A 7 1.13 -11.54 8.01
CA CYS A 7 1.25 -12.79 8.74
C CYS A 7 2.72 -13.20 8.57
N ALA A 8 3.61 -12.57 9.34
CA ALA A 8 4.97 -13.05 9.44
C ALA A 8 4.91 -14.30 10.34
N PRO A 9 5.11 -15.51 9.78
CA PRO A 9 5.10 -16.72 10.59
C PRO A 9 6.16 -16.59 11.70
N GLY A 10 5.79 -16.88 12.94
CA GLY A 10 6.71 -16.86 14.08
C GLY A 10 6.67 -15.60 14.97
N LEU A 11 5.74 -14.66 14.75
CA LEU A 11 5.49 -13.54 15.68
C LEU A 11 4.43 -13.85 16.77
N GLU A 12 3.91 -15.07 16.81
CA GLU A 12 2.86 -15.48 17.74
C GLU A 12 3.36 -15.46 19.19
N GLY A 13 2.74 -14.63 20.04
CA GLY A 13 3.06 -14.52 21.46
C GLY A 13 4.24 -13.62 21.81
N MET A 14 4.86 -12.95 20.83
CA MET A 14 5.91 -11.96 21.09
C MET A 14 5.34 -10.66 21.66
N PRO A 15 6.07 -9.95 22.55
CA PRO A 15 5.72 -8.60 22.97
C PRO A 15 5.59 -7.65 21.76
N ALA A 16 4.71 -6.66 21.85
CA ALA A 16 4.42 -5.75 20.74
C ALA A 16 5.67 -4.96 20.27
N GLU A 17 6.51 -4.50 21.21
CA GLU A 17 7.73 -3.74 20.88
C GLU A 17 8.75 -4.60 20.13
N GLU A 18 8.97 -5.83 20.57
CA GLU A 18 9.89 -6.78 19.94
C GLU A 18 9.42 -7.19 18.54
N SER A 19 8.10 -7.41 18.40
CA SER A 19 7.47 -7.71 17.11
C SER A 19 7.66 -6.56 16.12
N LEU A 20 7.46 -5.30 16.57
CA LEU A 20 7.65 -4.12 15.72
C LEU A 20 9.09 -3.97 15.26
N GLU A 21 10.06 -4.21 16.14
CA GLU A 21 11.47 -4.13 15.80
C GLU A 21 11.88 -5.22 14.82
N HIS A 22 11.38 -6.44 15.03
CA HIS A 22 11.58 -7.55 14.09
C HIS A 22 11.01 -7.21 12.70
N ILE A 23 9.80 -6.66 12.63
CA ILE A 23 9.18 -6.23 11.37
C ILE A 23 10.00 -5.14 10.70
N ARG A 24 10.43 -4.10 11.43
CA ARG A 24 11.26 -3.02 10.88
C ARG A 24 12.54 -3.56 10.28
N LYS A 25 13.25 -4.42 11.01
CA LYS A 25 14.48 -5.03 10.54
C LYS A 25 14.26 -5.81 9.25
N ASN A 26 13.26 -6.68 9.21
CA ASN A 26 12.95 -7.46 8.02
C ASN A 26 12.59 -6.57 6.83
N VAL A 27 11.81 -5.51 7.04
CA VAL A 27 11.43 -4.57 5.96
C VAL A 27 12.65 -3.83 5.41
N VAL A 28 13.60 -3.43 6.25
CA VAL A 28 14.84 -2.76 5.83
C VAL A 28 15.75 -3.71 5.06
N GLU A 29 15.83 -4.98 5.47
CA GLU A 29 16.64 -6.01 4.79
C GLU A 29 15.97 -6.53 3.50
N SER A 30 14.66 -6.30 3.32
CA SER A 30 13.90 -6.76 2.16
C SER A 30 14.10 -5.87 0.93
N CYS A 31 14.42 -6.48 -0.21
CA CYS A 31 14.53 -5.75 -1.48
C CYS A 31 13.16 -5.44 -2.12
N ILE A 32 12.14 -6.25 -1.82
CA ILE A 32 10.81 -6.19 -2.42
C ILE A 32 9.75 -6.05 -1.32
N GLY A 33 8.88 -5.05 -1.46
CA GLY A 33 7.67 -4.88 -0.67
C GLY A 33 6.44 -5.22 -1.49
N VAL A 34 5.51 -5.98 -0.92
CA VAL A 34 4.23 -6.32 -1.57
C VAL A 34 3.09 -5.75 -0.75
N THR A 35 2.16 -5.05 -1.38
CA THR A 35 0.96 -4.52 -0.73
C THR A 35 -0.30 -4.81 -1.54
N ALA A 36 -1.42 -5.00 -0.85
CA ALA A 36 -2.75 -4.93 -1.46
C ALA A 36 -3.23 -3.48 -1.41
N ALA A 37 -3.14 -2.75 -2.52
CA ALA A 37 -3.56 -1.35 -2.52
C ALA A 37 -5.08 -1.24 -2.44
N ASP A 38 -5.57 -0.14 -1.87
CA ASP A 38 -7.01 0.04 -1.62
C ASP A 38 -7.70 0.61 -2.85
N TYR A 39 -7.08 1.58 -3.52
CA TYR A 39 -7.60 2.20 -4.74
C TYR A 39 -6.48 2.59 -5.71
N CYS A 40 -6.82 2.74 -6.99
CA CYS A 40 -5.96 3.32 -8.01
C CYS A 40 -6.74 4.38 -8.78
N VAL A 41 -6.27 5.62 -8.80
CA VAL A 41 -6.90 6.73 -9.54
C VAL A 41 -6.28 6.79 -10.93
N ALA A 42 -7.11 6.54 -11.94
CA ALA A 42 -6.68 6.41 -13.34
C ALA A 42 -6.18 7.73 -13.92
N ASP A 43 -6.88 8.85 -13.68
CA ASP A 43 -6.56 10.17 -14.25
C ASP A 43 -5.12 10.62 -13.93
N THR A 44 -4.68 10.41 -12.68
CA THR A 44 -3.36 10.83 -12.22
C THR A 44 -2.35 9.68 -12.11
N ALA A 45 -2.74 8.45 -12.46
CA ALA A 45 -1.97 7.23 -12.18
C ALA A 45 -1.52 7.17 -10.69
N THR A 46 -2.45 7.40 -9.77
CA THR A 46 -2.17 7.44 -8.33
C THR A 46 -2.61 6.17 -7.63
N LEU A 47 -1.67 5.46 -7.03
CA LEU A 47 -1.94 4.35 -6.11
C LEU A 47 -2.28 4.89 -4.72
N VAL A 48 -3.31 4.35 -4.09
CA VAL A 48 -3.80 4.78 -2.78
C VAL A 48 -3.79 3.60 -1.81
N MET A 49 -3.19 3.81 -0.64
CA MET A 49 -3.08 2.82 0.43
C MET A 49 -3.43 3.41 1.78
N LYS A 50 -4.27 2.72 2.53
CA LYS A 50 -4.65 3.03 3.91
C LYS A 50 -3.73 2.30 4.87
N THR A 51 -3.23 3.01 5.88
CA THR A 51 -2.50 2.36 6.97
C THR A 51 -3.49 1.66 7.90
N ARG A 52 -3.27 0.36 8.12
CA ARG A 52 -4.04 -0.50 9.04
C ARG A 52 -3.14 -1.57 9.66
N PRO A 53 -3.54 -2.23 10.76
CA PRO A 53 -2.81 -3.38 11.29
C PRO A 53 -2.50 -4.40 10.18
N GLY A 54 -1.26 -4.87 10.14
CA GLY A 54 -0.76 -5.77 9.08
C GLY A 54 -0.34 -5.06 7.77
N GLN A 55 -0.74 -3.83 7.52
CA GLN A 55 -0.36 -3.06 6.33
C GLN A 55 0.34 -1.74 6.69
N PRO A 56 1.57 -1.79 7.25
CA PRO A 56 2.32 -0.59 7.54
C PRO A 56 2.83 0.07 6.25
N ARG A 57 2.81 1.41 6.21
CA ARG A 57 3.35 2.20 5.08
C ARG A 57 4.81 1.90 4.72
N MET A 58 5.59 1.33 5.65
CA MET A 58 6.99 0.99 5.40
C MET A 58 7.14 -0.04 4.27
N LEU A 59 6.17 -0.94 4.08
CA LEU A 59 6.20 -1.94 3.01
C LEU A 59 6.17 -1.33 1.61
N SER A 60 5.49 -0.20 1.44
CA SER A 60 5.41 0.48 0.14
C SER A 60 6.52 1.52 -0.07
N LEU A 61 7.25 1.90 0.98
CA LEU A 61 8.17 3.05 0.95
C LEU A 61 9.64 2.69 1.16
N VAL A 62 9.94 1.62 1.90
CA VAL A 62 11.32 1.27 2.30
C VAL A 62 11.99 0.31 1.31
N PRO A 63 11.35 -0.79 0.88
CA PRO A 63 11.97 -1.69 -0.09
C PRO A 63 12.26 -0.98 -1.41
N SER A 64 13.32 -1.41 -2.10
CA SER A 64 13.74 -0.80 -3.37
C SER A 64 12.74 -1.04 -4.51
N VAL A 65 11.98 -2.12 -4.44
CA VAL A 65 10.91 -2.47 -5.38
C VAL A 65 9.60 -2.59 -4.61
N HIS A 66 8.55 -1.93 -5.09
CA HIS A 66 7.19 -2.07 -4.56
C HIS A 66 6.29 -2.74 -5.60
N ILE A 67 5.64 -3.83 -5.20
CA ILE A 67 4.60 -4.50 -5.98
C ILE A 67 3.26 -4.23 -5.30
N ALA A 68 2.39 -3.50 -5.98
CA ALA A 68 1.04 -3.24 -5.54
C ALA A 68 0.06 -4.14 -6.30
N VAL A 69 -0.77 -4.87 -5.57
CA VAL A 69 -1.81 -5.73 -6.14
C VAL A 69 -3.16 -5.03 -5.97
N ILE A 70 -3.92 -4.92 -7.05
CA ILE A 70 -5.28 -4.39 -7.07
C ILE A 70 -6.20 -5.27 -7.92
N THR A 71 -7.49 -5.21 -7.66
CA THR A 71 -8.54 -5.74 -8.55
C THR A 71 -9.10 -4.62 -9.45
N LEU A 72 -9.80 -5.02 -10.51
CA LEU A 72 -10.33 -4.07 -11.49
C LEU A 72 -11.32 -3.07 -10.90
N ASP A 73 -12.12 -3.49 -9.91
CA ASP A 73 -13.12 -2.66 -9.21
C ASP A 73 -12.51 -1.59 -8.29
N GLN A 74 -11.20 -1.67 -8.00
CA GLN A 74 -10.49 -0.68 -7.21
C GLN A 74 -9.93 0.47 -8.05
N ILE A 75 -10.10 0.43 -9.38
CA ILE A 75 -9.67 1.50 -10.28
C ILE A 75 -10.78 2.54 -10.37
N LEU A 76 -10.50 3.74 -9.86
CA LEU A 76 -11.39 4.90 -9.86
C LEU A 76 -10.98 5.85 -10.99
N ALA A 77 -11.94 6.58 -11.54
CA ALA A 77 -11.70 7.56 -12.59
C ALA A 77 -10.84 8.72 -12.09
N ASP A 78 -11.22 9.35 -10.97
CA ASP A 78 -10.61 10.59 -10.49
C ASP A 78 -10.59 10.69 -8.94
N LEU A 79 -9.98 11.76 -8.42
CA LEU A 79 -9.89 12.02 -6.98
C LEU A 79 -11.25 12.31 -6.33
N ARG A 80 -12.24 12.84 -7.07
CA ARG A 80 -13.57 13.11 -6.53
C ARG A 80 -14.28 11.80 -6.21
N GLU A 81 -14.17 10.81 -7.10
CA GLU A 81 -14.67 9.47 -6.87
C GLU A 81 -13.99 8.83 -5.64
N LEU A 82 -12.67 8.93 -5.54
CA LEU A 82 -11.93 8.49 -4.35
C LEU A 82 -12.47 9.11 -3.05
N TYR A 83 -12.66 10.43 -3.01
CA TYR A 83 -13.21 11.10 -1.83
C TYR A 83 -14.65 10.66 -1.52
N ALA A 84 -15.46 10.36 -2.53
CA ALA A 84 -16.81 9.84 -2.32
C ALA A 84 -16.76 8.45 -1.66
N PHE A 85 -15.90 7.54 -2.15
CA PHE A 85 -15.69 6.22 -1.55
C PHE A 85 -15.14 6.31 -0.13
N LEU A 86 -14.13 7.15 0.12
CA LEU A 86 -13.58 7.34 1.47
C LEU A 86 -14.62 7.86 2.47
N ARG A 87 -15.51 8.77 2.05
CA ARG A 87 -16.62 9.24 2.91
C ARG A 87 -17.67 8.16 3.16
N TRP A 88 -17.95 7.34 2.16
CA TRP A 88 -18.89 6.22 2.30
C TRP A 88 -18.32 5.16 3.25
N GLU A 89 -17.07 4.74 3.04
CA GLU A 89 -16.37 3.80 3.92
C GLU A 89 -16.33 4.30 5.37
N ALA A 90 -16.04 5.59 5.59
CA ALA A 90 -16.00 6.16 6.94
C ALA A 90 -17.35 6.11 7.68
N ARG A 91 -18.48 5.95 6.96
CA ARG A 91 -19.81 5.78 7.55
C ARG A 91 -20.18 4.32 7.74
N GLU A 92 -19.80 3.46 6.80
CA GLU A 92 -20.19 2.05 6.80
C GLU A 92 -19.23 1.15 7.59
N ARG A 93 -17.99 1.60 7.83
CA ARG A 93 -16.92 0.80 8.44
C ARG A 93 -16.38 1.44 9.71
N GLU A 94 -17.28 1.80 10.62
CA GLU A 94 -16.91 2.32 11.95
C GLU A 94 -16.02 1.34 12.74
N ASP A 95 -16.20 0.03 12.53
CA ASP A 95 -15.51 -1.05 13.25
C ASP A 95 -14.03 -1.25 12.87
N GLU A 96 -13.58 -0.74 11.71
CA GLU A 96 -12.17 -0.90 11.27
C GLU A 96 -11.22 0.11 11.94
N GLY A 97 -11.77 1.06 12.71
CA GLY A 97 -11.04 2.17 13.31
C GLY A 97 -10.62 3.24 12.29
N LEU A 98 -10.26 4.43 12.76
CA LEU A 98 -9.73 5.46 11.86
C LEU A 98 -8.38 5.02 11.28
N THR A 99 -8.28 4.94 9.96
CA THR A 99 -6.97 5.00 9.29
C THR A 99 -6.35 6.37 9.60
N ASN A 100 -5.20 6.36 10.29
CA ASN A 100 -4.49 7.58 10.66
C ASN A 100 -3.63 8.16 9.52
N CYS A 101 -3.51 7.45 8.39
CA CYS A 101 -2.63 7.84 7.30
C CYS A 101 -3.06 7.22 5.96
N LEU A 102 -3.31 8.09 4.97
CA LEU A 102 -3.49 7.73 3.57
C LEU A 102 -2.19 7.99 2.82
N THR A 103 -1.63 6.96 2.19
CA THR A 103 -0.44 7.06 1.34
C THR A 103 -0.88 7.11 -0.12
N MET A 104 -0.49 8.15 -0.84
CA MET A 104 -0.79 8.35 -2.25
C MET A 104 0.51 8.40 -3.04
N VAL A 105 0.72 7.46 -3.96
CA VAL A 105 1.91 7.36 -4.80
C VAL A 105 1.49 7.65 -6.24
N THR A 106 1.90 8.80 -6.78
CA THR A 106 1.42 9.33 -8.06
C THR A 106 2.48 9.22 -9.13
N GLY A 107 2.22 8.39 -10.14
CA GLY A 107 2.98 8.30 -11.39
C GLY A 107 4.48 8.02 -11.24
N PRO A 108 5.20 7.83 -12.36
CA PRO A 108 6.65 7.84 -12.34
C PRO A 108 7.15 9.25 -11.97
N SER A 109 7.93 9.34 -10.89
CA SER A 109 8.61 10.59 -10.55
C SER A 109 9.43 11.08 -11.75
N LYS A 110 9.12 12.28 -12.25
CA LYS A 110 9.93 12.97 -13.25
C LYS A 110 10.82 14.00 -12.56
N THR A 111 11.75 13.55 -11.73
CA THR A 111 12.85 14.39 -11.22
C THR A 111 13.92 14.56 -12.30
N ALA A 112 13.56 15.20 -13.41
CA ALA A 112 14.45 15.38 -14.55
C ALA A 112 15.25 16.70 -14.54
N ASP A 113 15.34 17.47 -13.44
CA ASP A 113 15.87 18.84 -13.58
C ASP A 113 16.45 19.57 -12.35
N ILE A 114 17.21 18.95 -11.44
CA ILE A 114 17.96 19.78 -10.44
C ILE A 114 19.43 19.37 -10.21
N GLU A 115 19.83 18.09 -10.07
CA GLU A 115 21.22 17.80 -9.61
C GLU A 115 22.03 16.73 -10.36
N LEU A 116 21.49 16.04 -11.38
CA LEU A 116 22.18 14.96 -12.12
C LEU A 116 22.80 13.83 -11.27
N SER A 117 22.62 13.83 -9.94
CA SER A 117 23.05 12.78 -9.03
C SER A 117 21.83 12.06 -8.48
N MET A 118 21.74 10.75 -8.74
CA MET A 118 20.69 9.91 -8.16
C MET A 118 21.04 9.61 -6.70
N VAL A 119 20.43 10.34 -5.76
CA VAL A 119 20.43 9.95 -4.34
C VAL A 119 19.52 8.75 -4.17
N HIS A 120 20.11 7.62 -3.77
CA HIS A 120 19.38 6.38 -3.58
C HIS A 120 18.53 6.45 -2.30
N GLY A 121 17.21 6.26 -2.41
CA GLY A 121 16.33 6.05 -1.26
C GLY A 121 15.70 7.30 -0.63
N ALA A 122 15.80 8.49 -1.22
CA ALA A 122 15.24 9.71 -0.61
C ALA A 122 13.71 9.87 -0.77
N HIS A 123 13.08 9.21 -1.76
CA HIS A 123 11.70 9.52 -2.18
C HIS A 123 10.75 8.29 -2.33
N GLY A 124 11.16 7.10 -1.88
CA GLY A 124 10.38 5.86 -1.99
C GLY A 124 11.05 4.79 -2.87
N PRO A 125 10.32 3.74 -3.28
CA PRO A 125 10.86 2.64 -4.08
C PRO A 125 11.38 3.15 -5.43
N ARG A 126 12.43 2.50 -5.95
CA ARG A 126 13.01 2.81 -7.28
C ARG A 126 12.11 2.31 -8.41
N GLU A 127 11.40 1.22 -8.16
CA GLU A 127 10.48 0.60 -9.09
C GLU A 127 9.14 0.34 -8.42
N LEU A 128 8.06 0.70 -9.11
CA LEU A 128 6.69 0.39 -8.71
C LEU A 128 6.05 -0.44 -9.81
N HIS A 129 5.62 -1.64 -9.45
CA HIS A 129 4.88 -2.56 -10.32
C HIS A 129 3.44 -2.66 -9.82
N ILE A 130 2.46 -2.38 -10.68
CA ILE A 130 1.04 -2.53 -10.34
C ILE A 130 0.51 -3.77 -11.06
N VAL A 131 0.06 -4.75 -10.28
CA VAL A 131 -0.55 -5.99 -10.78
C VAL A 131 -2.05 -5.86 -10.65
N VAL A 132 -2.73 -5.79 -11.79
CA VAL A 132 -4.20 -5.76 -11.85
C VAL A 132 -4.71 -7.18 -12.04
N ILE A 133 -5.45 -7.69 -11.05
CA ILE A 133 -6.11 -8.99 -11.14
C ILE A 133 -7.41 -8.81 -11.92
N ILE A 134 -7.46 -9.40 -13.11
CA ILE A 134 -8.62 -9.40 -14.00
C ILE A 134 -9.25 -10.79 -13.93
N GLY A 135 -10.33 -10.92 -13.17
CA GLY A 135 -11.07 -12.16 -12.97
C GLY A 135 -12.26 -11.91 -12.05
N PRO A 136 -13.25 -12.83 -11.99
CA PRO A 136 -14.32 -12.70 -11.01
C PRO A 136 -13.69 -12.59 -9.62
N ALA A 137 -14.05 -11.56 -8.86
CA ALA A 137 -13.70 -11.47 -7.46
C ALA A 137 -14.03 -12.82 -6.83
N ALA A 138 -13.04 -13.50 -6.24
CA ALA A 138 -13.23 -14.82 -5.70
C ALA A 138 -14.49 -14.81 -4.83
N SER A 139 -15.54 -15.49 -5.31
CA SER A 139 -16.79 -15.69 -4.59
C SER A 139 -16.42 -16.32 -3.25
N THR A 140 -16.36 -15.49 -2.21
CA THR A 140 -16.16 -15.97 -0.85
C THR A 140 -17.55 -16.31 -0.35
N ALA A 141 -18.09 -17.42 -0.85
CA ALA A 141 -19.14 -18.13 -0.15
C ALA A 141 -18.49 -18.78 1.07
N ASN A 142 -18.69 -18.18 2.23
CA ASN A 142 -18.58 -18.81 3.54
C ASN A 142 -19.81 -18.40 4.34
#